data_AF-A0A9Q5GDY9-F1
#
_entry.id   AF-A0A9Q5GDY9-F1
#
_cell.length_a   1.000
_cell.length_b   1.000
_cell.length_c   1.000
_cell.angle_alpha   90.00
_cell.angle_beta   90.00
_cell.angle_gamma   90.00
#
_symmetry.space_group_name_H-M   'P 1'
#
loop_
_entity.id
_entity.type
_entity.pdbx_description
1 polymer ?
#
loop_
_entity_poly.entity_id
_entity_poly.type
_entity_poly.pdbx_seq_one_letter_code
_entity_poly.pdbx_strand_id
1 'polypeptide(L)'
;MTQFSLPNNKVVRTYISQGEFAIEKGPDAVISTLLGSCVSACLWDESSEIGGMNHVLFCDDTQNAEEVFGHGVNGMELLINGMIHMGARRNNMKAKVFGGAQMIAGLSDAGVRNGEFVISFLKKENIPYVGGDLGGNKARRLDFWPGTGCVRQKMVARDLPLIKHGMVKRNDVELF
;
A
#
# COMPACT_ATOMS: atom_id res chain seq x y z
N MET A 1 8.85 -14.46 22.71
CA MET A 1 7.62 -13.65 22.59
C MET A 1 7.91 -12.29 23.22
N THR A 2 8.33 -11.31 22.43
CA THR A 2 8.52 -9.94 22.93
C THR A 2 7.17 -9.23 22.92
N GLN A 3 6.63 -9.00 24.11
CA GLN A 3 5.37 -8.30 24.31
C GLN A 3 5.63 -6.81 24.05
N PHE A 4 5.19 -6.34 22.89
CA PHE A 4 5.26 -4.92 22.51
C PHE A 4 4.19 -4.18 23.31
N SER A 5 4.58 -3.46 24.37
CA SER A 5 3.68 -2.53 25.05
C SER A 5 3.42 -1.34 24.13
N LEU A 6 2.14 -1.11 23.80
CA LEU A 6 1.73 0.10 23.09
C LEU A 6 1.88 1.29 24.05
N PRO A 7 2.60 2.36 23.67
CA PRO A 7 2.78 3.52 24.53
C PRO A 7 1.44 4.17 24.89
N ASN A 8 1.33 4.63 26.13
CA ASN A 8 0.14 5.19 26.77
C ASN A 8 -0.17 6.64 26.31
N ASN A 9 0.36 7.05 25.15
CA ASN A 9 0.12 8.35 24.54
C ASN A 9 -1.03 8.24 23.53
N LYS A 10 -1.75 9.34 23.32
CA LYS A 10 -2.86 9.40 22.36
C LYS A 10 -2.33 9.14 20.94
N VAL A 11 -2.44 7.89 20.49
CA VAL A 11 -2.02 7.48 19.14
C VAL A 11 -2.72 8.36 18.09
N VAL A 12 -1.94 9.09 17.31
CA VAL A 12 -2.45 9.89 16.19
C VAL A 12 -2.56 8.96 14.99
N ARG A 13 -3.78 8.75 14.51
CA ARG A 13 -4.06 7.82 13.44
C ARG A 13 -4.49 8.53 12.17
N THR A 14 -3.73 8.34 11.11
CA THR A 14 -4.00 8.85 9.77
C THR A 14 -4.52 7.70 8.91
N TYR A 15 -5.70 7.86 8.31
CA TYR A 15 -6.24 6.89 7.37
C TYR A 15 -5.95 7.35 5.95
N ILE A 16 -5.46 6.43 5.12
CA ILE A 16 -5.24 6.66 3.69
C ILE A 16 -6.09 5.70 2.87
N SER A 17 -6.61 6.19 1.76
CA SER A 17 -7.38 5.49 0.75
C SER A 17 -6.63 5.44 -0.59
N GLN A 18 -7.20 4.82 -1.61
CA GLN A 18 -6.53 4.63 -2.90
C GLN A 18 -6.09 5.96 -3.51
N GLY A 19 -4.82 6.03 -3.94
CA GLY A 19 -4.19 7.23 -4.50
C GLY A 19 -3.57 8.14 -3.45
N GLU A 20 -3.84 7.92 -2.16
CA GLU A 20 -3.29 8.73 -1.08
C GLU A 20 -1.99 8.13 -0.52
N PHE A 21 -1.21 9.00 0.11
CA PHE A 21 -0.08 8.63 0.93
C PHE A 21 -0.02 9.53 2.16
N ALA A 22 0.64 9.06 3.21
CA ALA A 22 0.93 9.85 4.39
C ALA A 22 2.36 9.61 4.84
N ILE A 23 2.95 10.62 5.45
CA ILE A 23 4.28 10.58 6.04
C ILE A 23 4.14 11.16 7.44
N GLU A 24 4.64 10.44 8.42
CA GLU A 24 4.52 10.81 9.82
C GLU A 24 5.87 10.60 10.52
N LYS A 25 6.00 11.22 11.69
CA LYS A 25 7.22 11.15 12.51
C LYS A 25 6.89 10.78 13.95
N GLY A 26 7.79 10.01 14.56
CA GLY A 26 7.76 9.70 15.99
C GLY A 26 6.97 8.43 16.34
N PRO A 27 6.98 8.05 17.63
CA PRO A 27 6.50 6.74 18.09
C PRO A 27 4.97 6.61 18.21
N ASP A 28 4.25 7.74 18.26
CA ASP A 28 2.80 7.78 18.52
C ASP A 28 1.95 7.83 17.24
N ALA A 29 2.58 7.94 16.06
CA ALA A 29 1.89 7.98 14.79
C ALA A 29 1.52 6.58 14.28
N VAL A 30 0.35 6.47 13.65
CA VAL A 30 -0.08 5.25 12.94
C VAL A 30 -0.74 5.62 11.62
N ILE A 31 -0.27 5.05 10.52
CA ILE A 31 -0.92 5.17 9.21
C ILE A 31 -1.71 3.89 8.96
N SER A 32 -2.98 4.01 8.55
CA SER A 32 -3.90 2.88 8.44
C SER A 32 -4.55 2.83 7.06
N THR A 33 -4.75 1.61 6.55
CA THR A 33 -5.47 1.42 5.28
C THR A 33 -6.10 0.03 5.17
N LEU A 34 -6.93 -0.17 4.15
CA LEU A 34 -7.55 -1.45 3.79
C LEU A 34 -7.17 -1.80 2.35
N LEU A 35 -6.52 -2.95 2.15
CA LEU A 35 -6.05 -3.38 0.84
C LEU A 35 -6.82 -4.59 0.33
N GLY A 36 -7.25 -4.50 -0.93
CA GLY A 36 -7.67 -5.62 -1.78
C GLY A 36 -6.57 -5.93 -2.80
N SER A 37 -6.84 -5.68 -4.08
CA SER A 37 -5.87 -5.77 -5.17
C SER A 37 -4.83 -4.65 -5.17
N CYS A 38 -5.12 -3.52 -4.54
CA CYS A 38 -4.14 -2.44 -4.31
C CYS A 38 -2.97 -2.93 -3.44
N VAL A 39 -1.86 -2.22 -3.53
CA VAL A 39 -0.63 -2.48 -2.76
C VAL A 39 -0.26 -1.24 -1.96
N SER A 40 0.36 -1.44 -0.80
CA SER A 40 1.00 -0.38 -0.04
C SER A 40 2.47 -0.70 0.15
N ALA A 41 3.33 0.28 -0.14
CA ALA A 41 4.69 0.32 0.36
C ALA A 41 4.73 1.09 1.68
N CYS A 42 5.22 0.45 2.73
CA CYS A 42 5.53 1.06 4.02
C CYS A 42 7.05 1.30 4.07
N LEU A 43 7.47 2.55 4.00
CA LEU A 43 8.88 2.96 4.05
C LEU A 43 9.18 3.62 5.40
N TRP A 44 10.37 3.38 5.94
CA TRP A 44 10.82 4.09 7.14
C TRP A 44 12.34 4.20 7.24
N ASP A 45 12.79 5.26 7.88
CA ASP A 45 14.14 5.46 8.40
C ASP A 45 14.07 5.50 9.94
N GLU A 46 14.48 4.39 10.56
CA GLU A 46 14.45 4.20 12.02
C GLU A 46 15.33 5.21 12.77
N SER A 47 16.39 5.74 12.14
CA SER A 47 17.29 6.69 12.80
C SER A 47 16.70 8.08 12.98
N SER A 48 15.79 8.47 12.08
CA SER A 48 15.08 9.75 12.14
C SER A 48 13.65 9.61 12.66
N GLU A 49 13.21 8.38 12.93
CA GLU A 49 11.84 8.01 13.30
C GLU A 49 10.79 8.52 12.29
N ILE A 50 11.17 8.60 11.01
CA ILE A 50 10.30 9.05 9.93
C ILE A 50 9.92 7.86 9.07
N GLY A 51 8.64 7.75 8.76
CA GLY A 51 8.13 6.75 7.84
C GLY A 51 6.89 7.23 7.13
N GLY A 52 6.59 6.57 6.02
CA GLY A 52 5.38 6.84 5.27
C GLY A 52 4.82 5.58 4.63
N MET A 53 3.55 5.68 4.25
CA MET A 53 2.82 4.61 3.59
C MET A 53 2.01 5.21 2.45
N ASN A 54 2.03 4.57 1.29
CA ASN A 54 1.14 4.88 0.18
C ASN A 54 0.04 3.81 0.05
N HIS A 55 -1.01 4.11 -0.70
CA HIS A 55 -2.01 3.13 -1.12
C HIS A 55 -2.20 3.27 -2.62
N VAL A 56 -1.63 2.34 -3.36
CA VAL A 56 -1.47 2.46 -4.80
C VAL A 56 -2.15 1.31 -5.55
N LEU A 57 -2.79 1.66 -6.67
CA LEU A 57 -3.32 0.73 -7.65
C LEU A 57 -2.71 1.11 -9.00
N PHE A 58 -2.02 0.19 -9.65
CA PHE A 58 -1.35 0.47 -10.93
C PHE A 58 -2.11 -0.15 -12.09
N CYS A 59 -2.59 -1.39 -11.95
CA CYS A 59 -3.24 -2.05 -13.07
C CYS A 59 -4.69 -1.63 -13.28
N ASP A 60 -4.92 -0.91 -14.36
CA ASP A 60 -6.17 -0.89 -15.10
C ASP A 60 -5.91 -1.56 -16.47
N ASP A 61 -6.59 -2.66 -16.76
CA ASP A 61 -6.45 -3.38 -18.04
C ASP A 61 -6.98 -2.55 -19.23
N THR A 62 -7.53 -1.36 -18.97
CA THR A 62 -8.02 -0.41 -19.98
C THR A 62 -7.04 0.73 -20.31
N GLN A 63 -5.96 0.90 -19.54
CA GLN A 63 -4.99 2.00 -19.71
C GLN A 63 -3.69 1.53 -20.37
N ASN A 64 -2.96 2.46 -21.00
CA ASN A 64 -1.64 2.18 -21.57
C ASN A 64 -0.67 1.78 -20.44
N ALA A 65 0.10 0.71 -20.64
CA ALA A 65 1.08 0.22 -19.67
C ALA A 65 2.10 1.30 -19.24
N GLU A 66 2.43 2.24 -20.13
CA GLU A 66 3.32 3.38 -19.81
C GLU A 66 2.70 4.36 -18.80
N GLU A 67 1.40 4.65 -18.92
CA GLU A 67 0.69 5.56 -18.01
C GLU A 67 0.58 4.92 -16.63
N VAL A 68 0.17 3.66 -16.58
CA VAL A 68 0.13 2.82 -15.38
C VAL A 68 1.48 2.81 -14.66
N PHE A 69 2.56 2.58 -15.41
CA PHE A 69 3.91 2.59 -14.88
C PHE A 69 4.30 3.98 -14.34
N GLY A 70 3.97 5.05 -15.08
CA GLY A 70 4.21 6.43 -14.68
C GLY A 70 3.50 6.82 -13.38
N HIS A 71 2.23 6.45 -13.22
CA HIS A 71 1.48 6.66 -11.98
C HIS A 71 2.13 5.95 -10.80
N GLY A 72 2.65 4.73 -11.01
CA GLY A 72 3.32 4.00 -9.94
C GLY A 72 4.68 4.51 -9.55
N VAL A 73 5.47 4.96 -10.52
CA VAL A 73 6.72 5.65 -10.26
C VAL A 73 6.43 6.93 -9.48
N ASN A 74 5.44 7.72 -9.91
CA ASN A 74 5.06 8.96 -9.23
C ASN A 74 4.64 8.74 -7.78
N GLY A 75 3.80 7.73 -7.49
CA GLY A 75 3.35 7.43 -6.13
C GLY A 75 4.46 6.99 -5.18
N MET A 76 5.47 6.27 -5.69
CA MET A 76 6.64 5.88 -4.91
C MET A 76 7.61 7.06 -4.71
N GLU A 77 7.83 7.86 -5.76
CA GLU A 77 8.69 9.04 -5.71
C GLU A 77 8.16 10.12 -4.77
N LEU A 78 6.85 10.42 -4.82
CA LEU A 78 6.22 11.38 -3.90
C LEU A 78 6.40 10.96 -2.44
N LEU A 79 6.26 9.66 -2.15
CA LEU A 79 6.47 9.12 -0.81
C LEU A 79 7.92 9.29 -0.36
N ILE A 80 8.89 8.85 -1.17
CA ILE A 80 10.32 8.91 -0.82
C ILE A 80 10.78 10.36 -0.67
N ASN A 81 10.43 11.23 -1.62
CA ASN A 81 10.85 12.63 -1.61
C ASN A 81 10.21 13.40 -0.45
N GLY A 82 8.95 13.10 -0.12
CA GLY A 82 8.31 13.66 1.08
C GLY A 82 9.02 13.23 2.37
N MET A 83 9.42 11.96 2.48
CA MET A 83 10.20 11.49 3.63
C MET A 83 11.56 12.19 3.73
N ILE A 84 12.26 12.36 2.60
CA ILE A 84 13.54 13.08 2.54
C ILE A 84 13.34 14.54 2.97
N HIS A 85 12.27 15.20 2.51
CA HIS A 85 11.95 16.57 2.90
C HIS A 85 11.73 16.72 4.41
N MET A 86 11.19 15.70 5.07
CA MET A 86 11.02 15.66 6.52
C MET A 86 12.30 15.32 7.30
N GLY A 87 13.39 14.96 6.61
CA GLY A 87 14.70 14.67 7.19
C GLY A 87 15.08 13.19 7.22
N ALA A 88 14.33 12.29 6.57
CA ALA A 88 14.73 10.90 6.41
C ALA A 88 15.91 10.77 5.44
N ARG A 89 16.81 9.84 5.70
CA ARG A 89 17.91 9.54 4.78
C ARG A 89 17.55 8.36 3.90
N ARG A 90 17.56 8.57 2.58
CA ARG A 90 17.28 7.51 1.58
C ARG A 90 18.07 6.23 1.83
N ASN A 91 19.37 6.34 2.15
CA ASN A 91 20.24 5.19 2.41
C ASN A 91 19.90 4.40 3.68
N ASN A 92 19.09 4.98 4.58
CA ASN A 92 18.62 4.31 5.79
C ASN A 92 17.24 3.69 5.61
N MET A 93 16.54 4.01 4.51
CA MET A 93 15.17 3.57 4.30
C MET A 93 15.11 2.05 4.15
N LYS A 94 14.12 1.43 4.79
CA LYS A 94 13.72 0.04 4.59
C LYS A 94 12.26 0.01 4.16
N ALA A 95 11.87 -1.08 3.52
CA ALA A 95 10.52 -1.24 2.99
C ALA A 95 9.86 -2.53 3.48
N LYS A 96 8.57 -2.44 3.78
CA LYS A 96 7.65 -3.59 3.81
C LYS A 96 6.51 -3.35 2.85
N VAL A 97 6.01 -4.41 2.21
CA VAL A 97 5.00 -4.30 1.15
C VAL A 97 3.85 -5.25 1.41
N PHE A 98 2.63 -4.75 1.23
CA PHE A 98 1.42 -5.49 1.57
C PHE A 98 0.33 -5.30 0.52
N GLY A 99 -0.62 -6.24 0.44
CA GLY A 99 -1.80 -6.14 -0.42
C GLY A 99 -1.72 -7.07 -1.62
N GLY A 100 -2.18 -6.61 -2.79
CA GLY A 100 -2.08 -7.37 -4.03
C GLY A 100 -2.97 -8.61 -4.07
N ALA A 101 -4.03 -8.67 -3.28
CA ALA A 101 -4.90 -9.85 -3.23
C ALA A 101 -5.73 -9.98 -4.51
N GLN A 102 -5.86 -11.23 -4.99
CA GLN A 102 -6.80 -11.58 -6.05
C GLN A 102 -8.18 -11.84 -5.43
N MET A 103 -9.01 -10.80 -5.42
CA MET A 103 -10.33 -10.83 -4.75
C MET A 103 -11.36 -11.66 -5.53
N ILE A 104 -11.24 -11.71 -6.86
CA ILE A 104 -12.11 -12.48 -7.77
C ILE A 104 -11.23 -13.36 -8.66
N ALA A 105 -11.38 -14.68 -8.55
CA ALA A 105 -10.62 -15.63 -9.35
C ALA A 105 -10.97 -15.49 -10.84
N GLY A 106 -9.95 -15.43 -11.71
CA GLY A 106 -10.12 -15.43 -13.16
C GLY A 106 -10.54 -14.10 -13.80
N LEU A 107 -10.69 -13.02 -13.02
CA LEU A 107 -11.07 -11.70 -13.57
C LEU A 107 -9.87 -10.76 -13.76
N SER A 108 -8.88 -10.79 -12.87
CA SER A 108 -7.72 -9.90 -12.95
C SER A 108 -6.54 -10.44 -12.14
N ASP A 109 -5.35 -10.23 -12.66
CA ASP A 109 -4.04 -10.42 -12.03
C ASP A 109 -3.41 -9.09 -11.59
N ALA A 110 -4.19 -7.99 -11.58
CA ALA A 110 -3.78 -6.65 -11.16
C ALA A 110 -3.01 -6.65 -9.83
N GLY A 111 -3.49 -7.40 -8.84
CA GLY A 111 -2.83 -7.48 -7.53
C GLY A 111 -1.42 -8.04 -7.58
N VAL A 112 -1.18 -9.06 -8.41
CA VAL A 112 0.14 -9.67 -8.62
C VAL A 112 1.06 -8.67 -9.30
N ARG A 113 0.61 -8.08 -10.43
CA ARG A 113 1.39 -7.09 -11.19
C ARG A 113 1.74 -5.86 -10.34
N ASN A 114 0.81 -5.36 -9.51
CA ASN A 114 1.08 -4.27 -8.59
C ASN A 114 2.20 -4.61 -7.59
N GLY A 115 2.16 -5.82 -7.02
CA GLY A 115 3.18 -6.29 -6.09
C GLY A 115 4.55 -6.39 -6.75
N GLU A 116 4.62 -6.99 -7.93
CA GLU A 116 5.84 -7.13 -8.73
C GLU A 116 6.44 -5.76 -9.11
N PHE A 117 5.58 -4.80 -9.48
CA PHE A 117 6.01 -3.44 -9.76
C PHE A 117 6.69 -2.80 -8.54
N VAL A 118 6.05 -2.82 -7.36
CA VAL A 118 6.61 -2.19 -6.16
C VAL A 118 7.94 -2.82 -5.75
N ILE A 119 8.03 -4.16 -5.79
CA ILE A 119 9.27 -4.87 -5.45
C ILE A 119 10.39 -4.53 -6.45
N SER A 120 10.06 -4.45 -7.75
CA SER A 120 11.01 -4.07 -8.78
C SER A 120 11.48 -2.63 -8.63
N PHE A 121 10.57 -1.72 -8.27
CA PHE A 121 10.90 -0.32 -7.98
C PHE A 121 11.87 -0.21 -6.80
N LEU A 122 11.57 -0.85 -5.67
CA LEU A 122 12.42 -0.84 -4.48
C LEU A 122 13.84 -1.36 -4.78
N LYS A 123 13.94 -2.42 -5.61
CA LYS A 123 15.23 -2.96 -6.05
C LYS A 123 16.03 -1.95 -6.87
N LYS A 124 15.39 -1.24 -7.81
CA LYS A 124 16.04 -0.20 -8.63
C LYS A 124 16.54 0.97 -7.78
N GLU A 125 15.76 1.35 -6.77
CA GLU A 125 16.09 2.45 -5.85
C GLU A 125 17.05 2.05 -4.72
N ASN A 126 17.52 0.79 -4.70
CA ASN A 126 18.36 0.22 -3.64
C ASN A 126 17.77 0.34 -2.22
N ILE A 127 16.43 0.29 -2.10
CA ILE A 127 15.74 0.29 -0.81
C ILE A 127 15.46 -1.18 -0.41
N PRO A 128 16.03 -1.69 0.69
CA PRO A 128 15.83 -3.08 1.09
C PRO A 128 14.37 -3.41 1.38
N TYR A 129 13.82 -4.38 0.66
CA TYR A 129 12.56 -5.05 1.00
C TYR A 129 12.81 -6.09 2.09
N VAL A 130 12.35 -5.82 3.31
CA VAL A 130 12.68 -6.65 4.49
C VAL A 130 11.51 -7.51 4.98
N GLY A 131 10.36 -7.47 4.30
CA GLY A 131 9.23 -8.34 4.59
C GLY A 131 7.89 -7.76 4.13
N GLY A 132 6.83 -8.53 4.28
CA GLY A 132 5.54 -8.13 3.73
C GLY A 132 4.59 -9.32 3.63
N ASP A 133 3.40 -9.04 3.12
CA ASP A 133 2.42 -10.05 2.74
C ASP A 133 1.71 -9.57 1.48
N LEU A 134 2.09 -10.16 0.34
CA LEU A 134 1.57 -9.87 -0.99
C LEU A 134 0.74 -11.06 -1.49
N GLY A 135 -0.29 -10.78 -2.28
CA GLY A 135 -1.10 -11.80 -2.94
C GLY A 135 -2.21 -12.36 -2.06
N GLY A 136 -2.56 -13.63 -2.25
CA GLY A 136 -3.69 -14.28 -1.56
C GLY A 136 -5.05 -13.83 -2.09
N ASN A 137 -6.12 -14.16 -1.36
CA ASN A 137 -7.52 -14.02 -1.82
C ASN A 137 -8.44 -13.28 -0.84
N LYS A 138 -7.85 -12.60 0.14
CA LYS A 138 -8.57 -11.83 1.16
C LYS A 138 -7.99 -10.43 1.29
N ALA A 139 -8.89 -9.49 1.51
CA ALA A 139 -8.54 -8.13 1.88
C ALA A 139 -7.88 -8.10 3.26
N ARG A 140 -7.00 -7.12 3.48
CA ARG A 140 -6.26 -6.96 4.73
C ARG A 140 -6.26 -5.51 5.18
N ARG A 141 -6.57 -5.30 6.46
CA ARG A 141 -6.38 -4.01 7.12
C ARG A 141 -4.95 -3.93 7.64
N LEU A 142 -4.31 -2.79 7.40
CA LEU A 142 -2.96 -2.49 7.87
C LEU A 142 -3.02 -1.33 8.86
N ASP A 143 -2.21 -1.48 9.91
CA ASP A 143 -1.77 -0.38 10.76
C ASP A 143 -0.24 -0.36 10.73
N PHE A 144 0.34 0.75 10.31
CA PHE A 144 1.78 0.96 10.19
C PHE A 144 2.25 1.99 11.23
N TRP A 145 3.28 1.66 11.99
CA TRP A 145 3.98 2.57 12.90
C TRP A 145 5.25 3.08 12.19
N PRO A 146 5.21 4.29 11.60
CA PRO A 146 6.27 4.81 10.74
C PRO A 146 7.60 5.01 11.46
N GLY A 147 7.59 5.37 12.76
CA GLY A 147 8.82 5.55 13.53
C GLY A 147 9.64 4.26 13.71
N THR A 148 8.99 3.10 13.73
CA THR A 148 9.65 1.81 14.05
C THR A 148 9.63 0.80 12.89
N GLY A 149 8.87 1.07 11.83
CA GLY A 149 8.67 0.10 10.75
C GLY A 149 7.74 -1.07 11.12
N CYS A 150 7.13 -1.05 12.30
CA CYS A 150 6.22 -2.10 12.74
C CYS A 150 4.91 -2.04 11.96
N VAL A 151 4.40 -3.21 11.56
CA VAL A 151 3.13 -3.32 10.82
C VAL A 151 2.28 -4.37 11.48
N ARG A 152 1.04 -4.01 11.78
CA ARG A 152 0.00 -4.95 12.17
C ARG A 152 -0.93 -5.18 10.99
N GLN A 153 -1.06 -6.42 10.60
CA GLN A 153 -2.00 -6.85 9.59
C GLN A 153 -3.16 -7.62 10.23
N LYS A 154 -4.38 -7.35 9.76
CA LYS A 154 -5.55 -8.17 10.06
C LYS A 154 -6.26 -8.55 8.78
N MET A 155 -6.44 -9.85 8.55
CA MET A 155 -7.28 -10.33 7.46
C MET A 155 -8.74 -9.95 7.74
N VAL A 156 -9.43 -9.45 6.72
CA VAL A 156 -10.86 -9.16 6.81
C VAL A 156 -11.62 -10.47 6.58
N ALA A 157 -12.46 -10.83 7.55
CA ALA A 157 -13.40 -11.94 7.38
C ALA A 157 -14.40 -11.56 6.26
N ARG A 158 -14.62 -12.45 5.30
CA ARG A 158 -15.57 -12.22 4.20
C ARG A 158 -16.97 -12.05 4.77
N ASP A 159 -17.54 -10.87 4.57
CA ASP A 159 -18.95 -10.67 4.18
C ASP A 159 -18.97 -9.59 3.09
N LEU A 160 -18.36 -9.89 1.94
CA LEU A 160 -18.68 -9.16 0.72
C LEU A 160 -19.71 -10.01 -0.01
N PRO A 161 -20.96 -9.53 -0.20
CA PRO A 161 -21.86 -10.19 -1.14
C PRO A 161 -21.14 -10.22 -2.47
N LEU A 162 -20.96 -11.43 -3.02
CA LEU A 162 -20.55 -11.61 -4.40
C LEU A 162 -21.65 -10.95 -5.24
N ILE A 163 -21.46 -9.68 -5.62
CA ILE A 163 -22.28 -9.09 -6.67
C ILE A 163 -21.90 -9.87 -7.92
N LYS A 164 -22.72 -10.87 -8.25
CA LYS A 164 -22.73 -11.45 -9.59
C LYS A 164 -23.11 -10.31 -10.52
N HIS A 165 -22.13 -9.66 -11.13
CA HIS A 165 -22.40 -8.88 -12.33
C HIS A 165 -22.92 -9.89 -13.35
N GLY A 166 -24.24 -9.95 -13.50
CA GLY A 166 -24.83 -10.51 -14.71
C GLY A 166 -24.18 -9.79 -15.89
N MET A 167 -23.83 -10.55 -16.93
CA MET A 167 -23.31 -9.99 -18.16
C MET A 167 -24.25 -8.86 -18.61
N VAL A 168 -23.83 -7.60 -18.44
CA VAL A 168 -24.52 -6.48 -19.06
C VAL A 168 -24.29 -6.66 -20.54
N LYS A 169 -25.34 -7.07 -21.27
CA LYS A 169 -25.35 -6.97 -22.72
C LYS A 169 -25.13 -5.49 -23.02
N ARG A 170 -23.95 -5.13 -23.51
CA ARG A 170 -23.72 -3.85 -24.16
C ARG A 170 -24.68 -3.76 -25.34
N ASN A 171 -25.73 -2.99 -25.14
CA ASN A 171 -26.43 -2.16 -26.12
C ASN A 171 -27.41 -1.36 -25.27
N ASP A 172 -27.07 -0.11 -25.00
CA ASP A 172 -27.93 1.06 -25.24
C ASP A 172 -27.21 2.31 -24.71
N VAL A 173 -27.03 3.27 -25.61
CA VAL A 173 -26.60 4.63 -25.31
C VAL A 173 -27.85 5.38 -24.88
N GLU A 174 -27.84 6.00 -23.70
CA GLU A 174 -28.79 7.07 -23.40
C GLU A 174 -28.03 8.35 -23.07
N LEU A 175 -28.25 9.34 -23.94
CA LEU A 175 -27.87 10.73 -23.80
C LEU A 175 -28.88 11.43 -22.89
N PHE A 176 -28.40 12.04 -21.81
CA PHE A 176 -29.01 13.24 -21.22
C PHE A 176 -27.88 14.18 -20.78
#